data_AF-A0AAW9KM25-F1
#
_entry.id   AF-A0AAW9KM25-F1
#
_cell.length_a   1.000
_cell.length_b   1.000
_cell.length_c   1.000
_cell.angle_alpha   90.00
_cell.angle_beta   90.00
_cell.angle_gamma   90.00
#
_symmetry.space_group_name_H-M   'P 1'
#
loop_
_entity.id
_entity.type
_entity.pdbx_description
1 polymer ?
#
loop_
_entity_poly.entity_id
_entity_poly.type
_entity_poly.pdbx_seq_one_letter_code
_entity_poly.pdbx_strand_id
1 'polypeptide(L)'
;IDKMGNFDIEFIDLSSVNNVDKSEINLLAELSDETNNGMLKDIERLLGRPLSPSEFTTYIGWKKDFNFSSELILLIIEFCVSKGKTNHRYIEKVALAWNEMKIKTIDDAQNYIRKTEDKWGTYREILIFLGIRNTD
;
A
#
# COMPACT_ATOMS: atom_id res chain seq x y z
N ILE A 1 -17.59 45.86 -17.56
CA ILE A 1 -18.92 46.37 -17.14
C ILE A 1 -19.17 47.63 -17.95
N ASP A 2 -20.01 47.55 -18.98
CA ASP A 2 -20.44 48.76 -19.69
C ASP A 2 -21.46 49.54 -18.83
N LYS A 3 -21.63 50.83 -19.10
CA LYS A 3 -22.49 51.79 -18.37
C LYS A 3 -23.97 51.38 -18.29
N MET A 4 -24.39 50.34 -19.00
CA MET A 4 -25.74 49.74 -18.96
C MET A 4 -25.84 48.50 -18.06
N GLY A 5 -24.79 48.11 -17.35
CA GLY A 5 -24.82 46.98 -16.41
C GLY A 5 -24.70 45.61 -17.07
N ASN A 6 -24.31 45.55 -18.35
CA ASN A 6 -23.99 44.29 -19.00
C ASN A 6 -22.59 43.81 -18.58
N PHE A 7 -22.54 42.52 -18.22
CA PHE A 7 -21.31 41.79 -17.94
C PHE A 7 -20.97 40.93 -19.16
N ASP A 8 -19.77 41.10 -19.70
CA ASP A 8 -19.20 40.14 -20.63
C ASP A 8 -18.82 38.90 -19.83
N ILE A 9 -19.60 37.84 -20.00
CA ILE A 9 -19.35 36.55 -19.36
C ILE A 9 -18.65 35.67 -20.40
N GLU A 10 -17.34 35.53 -20.25
CA GLU A 10 -16.57 34.51 -20.97
C GLU A 10 -16.65 33.20 -20.20
N PHE A 11 -17.22 32.17 -20.82
CA PHE A 11 -17.25 30.83 -20.26
C PHE A 11 -15.91 30.16 -20.51
N ILE A 12 -15.13 29.97 -19.44
CA ILE A 12 -13.94 29.13 -19.47
C ILE A 12 -14.40 27.68 -19.52
N ASP A 13 -14.03 26.97 -20.59
CA ASP A 13 -14.22 25.53 -20.68
C ASP A 13 -13.25 24.83 -19.72
N LEU A 14 -13.78 24.31 -18.62
CA LEU A 14 -13.05 23.56 -17.60
C LEU A 14 -12.38 22.30 -18.17
N SER A 15 -12.80 21.83 -19.35
CA SER A 15 -12.16 20.69 -20.04
C SER A 15 -10.72 20.99 -20.46
N SER A 16 -10.41 22.27 -20.72
CA SER A 16 -9.09 22.72 -21.17
C SER A 16 -8.07 22.87 -20.04
N VAL A 17 -8.51 22.83 -18.78
CA VAL A 17 -7.66 22.87 -17.58
C VAL A 17 -7.14 21.47 -17.21
N ASN A 18 -7.51 20.43 -17.96
CA ASN A 18 -7.00 19.07 -17.75
C ASN A 18 -5.55 18.84 -18.23
N ASN A 19 -4.74 19.90 -18.37
CA ASN A 19 -3.28 19.78 -18.41
C ASN A 19 -2.71 19.59 -17.00
N VAL A 20 -3.35 18.73 -16.20
CA VAL A 20 -2.83 18.21 -14.93
C VAL A 20 -2.04 16.94 -15.24
N ASP A 21 -0.79 17.15 -15.61
CA ASP A 21 0.37 16.32 -15.30
C ASP A 21 0.15 14.79 -15.10
N LYS A 22 0.04 14.04 -16.21
CA LYS A 22 0.52 12.65 -16.48
C LYS A 22 0.52 11.54 -15.39
N SER A 23 -0.15 11.68 -14.25
CA SER A 23 -0.05 10.71 -13.14
C SER A 23 -1.32 10.55 -12.31
N GLU A 24 -2.45 11.13 -12.71
CA GLU A 24 -3.73 10.77 -12.11
C GLU A 24 -4.13 9.36 -12.55
N ILE A 25 -3.97 8.40 -11.64
CA ILE A 25 -4.65 7.12 -11.70
C ILE A 25 -6.14 7.44 -11.88
N ASN A 26 -6.74 7.01 -12.99
CA ASN A 26 -8.17 7.20 -13.20
C ASN A 26 -8.91 6.26 -12.24
N LEU A 27 -9.16 6.76 -11.03
CA LEU A 27 -9.75 6.01 -9.91
C LEU A 27 -11.06 5.32 -10.33
N LEU A 28 -11.84 5.95 -11.21
CA LEU A 28 -13.09 5.40 -11.73
C LEU A 28 -12.86 4.19 -12.63
N ALA A 29 -11.83 4.22 -13.47
CA ALA A 29 -11.49 3.09 -14.34
C ALA A 29 -10.92 1.92 -13.54
N GLU A 30 -10.05 2.20 -12.57
CA GLU A 30 -9.44 1.14 -11.75
C GLU A 30 -10.45 0.48 -10.79
N LEU A 31 -11.44 1.23 -10.32
CA LEU A 31 -12.57 0.70 -9.54
C LEU A 31 -13.50 -0.19 -10.36
N SER A 32 -13.51 -0.03 -11.68
CA SER A 32 -14.34 -0.84 -12.58
C SER A 32 -13.78 -2.25 -12.80
N ASP A 33 -12.48 -2.45 -12.54
CA ASP A 33 -11.87 -3.76 -12.57
C ASP A 33 -12.32 -4.59 -11.35
N GLU A 34 -13.11 -5.64 -11.59
CA GLU A 34 -13.65 -6.51 -10.54
C GLU A 34 -12.55 -7.08 -9.62
N THR A 35 -11.38 -7.39 -10.18
CA THR A 35 -10.22 -7.91 -9.45
C THR A 35 -9.64 -6.90 -8.46
N ASN A 36 -9.55 -5.63 -8.85
CA ASN A 36 -9.02 -4.57 -7.98
C ASN A 36 -10.02 -4.26 -6.86
N ASN A 37 -11.31 -4.17 -7.21
CA ASN A 37 -12.38 -3.97 -6.24
C ASN A 37 -12.44 -5.10 -5.19
N GLY A 38 -12.27 -6.36 -5.62
CA GLY A 38 -12.19 -7.51 -4.71
C GLY A 38 -11.04 -7.37 -3.71
N MET A 39 -9.83 -7.14 -4.21
CA MET A 39 -8.64 -6.93 -3.36
C MET A 39 -8.85 -5.81 -2.35
N LEU A 40 -9.40 -4.67 -2.76
CA LEU A 40 -9.58 -3.51 -1.89
C LEU A 40 -10.61 -3.76 -0.78
N LYS A 41 -11.70 -4.46 -1.09
CA LYS A 41 -12.68 -4.89 -0.08
C LYS A 41 -12.06 -5.85 0.94
N ASP A 42 -11.22 -6.77 0.48
CA ASP A 42 -10.50 -7.68 1.37
C ASP A 42 -9.52 -6.92 2.28
N ILE A 43 -8.85 -5.89 1.75
CA ILE A 43 -7.98 -5.00 2.54
C ILE A 43 -8.79 -4.25 3.61
N GLU A 44 -9.94 -3.67 3.26
CA GLU A 44 -10.82 -2.99 4.24
C GLU A 44 -11.26 -3.94 5.36
N ARG A 45 -11.57 -5.19 5.00
CA ARG A 45 -11.92 -6.23 5.96
C ARG A 45 -10.75 -6.58 6.89
N LEU A 46 -9.53 -6.68 6.36
CA LEU A 46 -8.33 -6.95 7.15
C LEU A 46 -7.98 -5.79 8.10
N LEU A 47 -8.16 -4.54 7.65
CA LEU A 47 -7.87 -3.36 8.46
C LEU A 47 -8.99 -3.02 9.46
N GLY A 48 -10.20 -3.54 9.25
CA GLY A 48 -11.37 -3.26 10.09
C GLY A 48 -11.87 -1.81 9.98
N ARG A 49 -11.49 -1.11 8.91
CA ARG A 49 -11.88 0.28 8.62
C ARG A 49 -11.90 0.53 7.12
N PRO A 50 -12.67 1.52 6.64
CA PRO A 50 -12.62 1.92 5.24
C PRO A 50 -11.24 2.49 4.88
N LEU A 51 -10.87 2.30 3.61
CA LEU A 51 -9.64 2.88 3.05
C LEU A 51 -9.83 4.35 2.73
N SER A 52 -8.78 5.13 2.96
CA SER A 52 -8.75 6.51 2.47
C SER A 52 -8.45 6.55 0.95
N PRO A 53 -8.83 7.64 0.25
CA PRO A 53 -8.48 7.83 -1.16
C PRO A 53 -6.96 7.82 -1.43
N SER A 54 -6.14 8.25 -0.46
CA SER A 54 -4.69 8.19 -0.61
C SER A 54 -4.19 6.75 -0.54
N GLU A 55 -4.71 5.96 0.40
CA GLU A 55 -4.34 4.54 0.56
C GLU A 55 -4.72 3.74 -0.68
N PHE A 56 -5.90 4.02 -1.23
CA PHE A 56 -6.36 3.45 -2.49
C PHE A 56 -5.35 3.71 -3.63
N THR A 57 -5.02 4.98 -3.84
CA THR A 57 -4.08 5.42 -4.88
C THR A 57 -2.72 4.75 -4.71
N THR A 58 -2.24 4.64 -3.46
CA THR A 58 -0.96 4.00 -3.14
C THR A 58 -0.96 2.50 -3.48
N TYR A 59 -1.99 1.75 -3.07
CA TYR A 59 -2.04 0.30 -3.30
C TYR A 59 -2.20 -0.05 -4.78
N ILE A 60 -3.00 0.72 -5.51
CA ILE A 60 -3.07 0.60 -6.97
C ILE A 60 -1.74 0.99 -7.62
N GLY A 61 -1.11 2.06 -7.14
CA GLY A 61 0.21 2.50 -7.57
C GLY A 61 1.26 1.39 -7.48
N TRP A 62 1.25 0.58 -6.43
CA TRP A 62 2.19 -0.55 -6.29
C TRP A 62 2.08 -1.61 -7.38
N LYS A 63 0.89 -1.81 -7.96
CA LYS A 63 0.72 -2.72 -9.09
C LYS A 63 1.44 -2.22 -10.33
N LYS A 64 1.47 -0.90 -10.53
CA LYS A 64 2.16 -0.26 -11.66
C LYS A 64 3.65 -0.07 -11.41
N ASP A 65 4.01 0.39 -10.21
CA ASP A 65 5.37 0.83 -9.89
C ASP A 65 6.28 -0.33 -9.48
N PHE A 66 5.76 -1.27 -8.69
CA PHE A 66 6.52 -2.41 -8.16
C PHE A 66 6.16 -3.73 -8.86
N ASN A 67 5.13 -3.71 -9.71
CA ASN A 67 4.62 -4.89 -10.40
C ASN A 67 4.16 -5.99 -9.41
N PHE A 68 3.60 -5.57 -8.28
CA PHE A 68 3.06 -6.47 -7.26
C PHE A 68 1.74 -7.10 -7.71
N SER A 69 1.55 -8.38 -7.39
CA SER A 69 0.26 -9.03 -7.54
C SER A 69 -0.71 -8.57 -6.45
N SER A 70 -2.01 -8.67 -6.71
CA SER A 70 -3.04 -8.35 -5.70
C SER A 70 -2.87 -9.18 -4.43
N GLU A 71 -2.50 -10.45 -4.58
CA GLU A 71 -2.25 -11.38 -3.49
C GLU A 71 -1.05 -10.96 -2.63
N LEU A 72 0.02 -10.45 -3.25
CA LEU A 72 1.19 -9.97 -2.52
C LEU A 72 0.86 -8.71 -1.70
N ILE A 73 0.04 -7.81 -2.25
CA ILE A 73 -0.41 -6.61 -1.53
C ILE A 73 -1.25 -7.00 -0.31
N LEU A 74 -2.17 -7.96 -0.46
CA LEU A 74 -2.93 -8.52 0.67
C LEU A 74 -2.02 -9.11 1.73
N LEU A 75 -1.00 -9.89 1.33
CA LEU A 75 -0.05 -10.49 2.25
C LEU A 75 0.78 -9.45 3.02
N ILE A 76 1.21 -8.36 2.36
CA ILE A 76 1.90 -7.25 3.03
C ILE A 76 1.01 -6.64 4.12
N ILE A 77 -0.27 -6.44 3.82
CA ILE A 77 -1.21 -5.83 4.76
C ILE A 77 -1.53 -6.78 5.90
N GLU A 78 -1.77 -8.06 5.62
CA GLU A 78 -1.95 -9.11 6.63
C GLU A 78 -0.74 -9.18 7.57
N PHE A 79 0.48 -9.13 7.02
CA PHE A 79 1.70 -9.10 7.82
C PHE A 79 1.78 -7.86 8.72
N CYS A 80 1.41 -6.68 8.22
CA CYS A 80 1.39 -5.45 9.01
C CYS A 80 0.35 -5.53 10.14
N VAL A 81 -0.82 -6.10 9.85
CA VAL A 81 -1.89 -6.35 10.83
C VAL A 81 -1.44 -7.35 11.90
N SER A 82 -0.78 -8.44 11.53
CA SER A 82 -0.29 -9.46 12.48
C SER A 82 0.77 -8.91 13.44
N LYS A 83 1.54 -7.90 13.02
CA LYS A 83 2.46 -7.15 13.90
C LYS A 83 1.78 -6.04 14.72
N GLY A 84 0.47 -5.86 14.58
CA GLY A 84 -0.31 -4.81 15.25
C GLY A 84 0.02 -3.40 14.77
N LYS A 85 0.57 -3.25 13.54
CA LYS A 85 1.01 -1.97 12.97
C LYS A 85 0.22 -1.67 11.69
N THR A 86 -0.97 -1.09 11.85
CA THR A 86 -1.91 -0.78 10.74
C THR A 86 -1.80 0.65 10.20
N ASN A 87 -0.77 1.40 10.61
CA ASN A 87 -0.54 2.76 10.12
C ASN A 87 -0.07 2.71 8.67
N HIS A 88 -0.72 3.47 7.78
CA HIS A 88 -0.38 3.57 6.36
C HIS A 88 1.13 3.75 6.10
N ARG A 89 1.78 4.67 6.84
CA ARG A 89 3.22 4.93 6.71
C ARG A 89 4.08 3.70 7.03
N TYR A 90 3.63 2.87 7.95
CA TYR A 90 4.32 1.61 8.27
C TYR A 90 4.16 0.61 7.12
N ILE A 91 2.95 0.47 6.59
CA ILE A 91 2.66 -0.43 5.46
C ILE A 91 3.48 -0.02 4.24
N GLU A 92 3.56 1.28 3.91
CA GLU A 92 4.41 1.80 2.84
C GLU A 92 5.88 1.43 3.02
N LYS A 93 6.42 1.57 4.24
CA LYS A 93 7.81 1.19 4.53
C LYS A 93 8.05 -0.31 4.33
N VAL A 94 7.10 -1.15 4.72
CA VAL A 94 7.20 -2.60 4.52
C VAL A 94 7.17 -2.94 3.02
N ALA A 95 6.25 -2.33 2.27
CA ALA A 95 6.15 -2.52 0.82
C ALA A 95 7.45 -2.09 0.10
N LEU A 96 8.00 -0.93 0.46
CA LEU A 96 9.28 -0.45 -0.07
C LEU A 96 10.43 -1.41 0.26
N ALA A 97 10.53 -1.86 1.51
CA ALA A 97 11.57 -2.81 1.92
C ALA A 97 11.46 -4.14 1.16
N TRP A 98 10.25 -4.65 0.93
CA TRP A 98 10.05 -5.88 0.17
C TRP A 98 10.41 -5.71 -1.31
N ASN A 99 10.09 -4.56 -1.90
CA ASN A 99 10.50 -4.23 -3.26
C ASN A 99 12.04 -4.12 -3.39
N GLU A 100 12.71 -3.47 -2.44
CA GLU A 100 14.18 -3.39 -2.39
C GLU A 100 14.83 -4.77 -2.26
N MET A 101 14.22 -5.67 -1.49
CA MET A 101 14.64 -7.07 -1.35
C MET A 101 14.26 -7.93 -2.56
N LYS A 102 13.60 -7.35 -3.58
CA LYS A 102 13.10 -8.03 -4.78
C LYS A 102 12.14 -9.19 -4.48
N ILE A 103 11.40 -9.10 -3.38
CA ILE A 103 10.35 -10.05 -3.01
C ILE A 103 9.15 -9.73 -3.89
N LYS A 104 8.91 -10.57 -4.90
CA LYS A 104 7.81 -10.39 -5.86
C LYS A 104 6.84 -11.56 -5.90
N THR A 105 7.22 -12.71 -5.34
CA THR A 105 6.37 -13.90 -5.29
C THR A 105 5.84 -14.13 -3.88
N ILE A 106 4.72 -14.85 -3.78
CA ILE A 106 4.14 -15.25 -2.50
C ILE A 106 5.11 -16.14 -1.73
N ASP A 107 5.81 -17.05 -2.42
CA ASP A 107 6.78 -17.95 -1.80
C ASP A 107 7.96 -17.18 -1.19
N ASP A 108 8.50 -16.19 -1.90
CA ASP A 108 9.56 -15.32 -1.38
C ASP A 108 9.11 -14.56 -0.12
N ALA A 109 7.88 -14.04 -0.13
CA ALA A 109 7.31 -13.31 0.98
C ALA A 109 7.10 -14.21 2.20
N GLN A 110 6.54 -15.41 2.01
CA GLN A 110 6.36 -16.39 3.08
C GLN A 110 7.71 -16.85 3.66
N ASN A 111 8.70 -17.10 2.81
CA ASN A 111 10.06 -17.42 3.25
C ASN A 111 10.70 -16.28 4.05
N TYR A 112 10.48 -15.03 3.64
CA TYR A 112 10.96 -13.86 4.38
C TYR A 112 10.29 -13.73 5.76
N ILE A 113 8.97 -13.92 5.83
CA ILE A 113 8.21 -13.87 7.08
C ILE A 113 8.73 -14.96 8.02
N ARG A 114 8.84 -16.20 7.55
CA ARG A 114 9.35 -17.33 8.32
C ARG A 114 10.74 -17.07 8.88
N LYS A 115 11.68 -16.65 8.02
CA LYS A 115 13.04 -16.29 8.44
C LYS A 115 13.06 -15.17 9.47
N THR A 116 12.11 -14.24 9.43
CA THR A 116 12.04 -13.12 10.36
C THR A 116 11.53 -13.57 11.73
N GLU A 117 10.62 -14.54 11.78
CA GLU A 117 10.09 -15.10 13.02
C GLU A 117 11.10 -16.02 13.71
N ASP A 118 11.88 -16.79 12.94
CA ASP A 118 12.90 -17.72 13.44
C ASP A 118 14.15 -17.02 14.04
N LYS A 119 14.29 -15.70 13.85
CA LYS A 119 15.42 -14.91 14.40
C LYS A 119 15.55 -15.07 15.91
N TRP A 120 14.44 -15.00 16.64
CA TRP A 120 14.52 -15.09 18.10
C TRP A 120 14.98 -16.47 18.59
N GLY A 121 14.61 -17.53 17.87
CA GLY A 121 15.09 -18.89 18.14
C GLY A 121 16.61 -19.00 17.98
N THR A 122 17.13 -18.53 16.85
CA THR A 122 18.59 -18.52 16.60
C THR A 122 19.36 -17.61 17.57
N TYR A 123 18.86 -16.41 17.87
CA TYR A 123 19.45 -15.55 18.90
C TYR A 123 19.47 -16.24 20.26
N ARG A 124 18.39 -16.90 20.64
CA ARG A 124 18.31 -17.65 21.90
C ARG A 124 19.32 -18.79 21.94
N GLU A 125 19.48 -19.56 20.86
CA GLU A 125 20.48 -20.62 20.77
C GLU A 125 21.90 -20.07 20.95
N ILE A 126 22.22 -18.96 20.28
CA ILE A 126 23.51 -18.28 20.43
C ILE A 126 23.71 -17.79 21.88
N LEU A 127 22.69 -17.18 22.49
CA LEU A 127 22.76 -16.71 23.88
C LEU A 127 22.95 -17.85 24.88
N ILE A 128 22.25 -18.98 24.67
CA ILE A 128 22.44 -20.21 25.46
C ILE A 128 23.87 -20.72 25.32
N PHE A 129 24.41 -20.76 24.10
CA PHE A 129 25.78 -21.15 23.82
C PHE A 129 26.79 -20.22 24.52
N LEU A 130 26.52 -18.91 24.54
CA LEU A 130 27.34 -17.90 25.22
C LEU A 130 27.17 -17.90 26.75
N GLY A 131 26.34 -18.78 27.32
CA GLY A 131 26.13 -18.91 28.76
C GLY A 131 25.25 -17.83 29.37
N ILE A 132 24.66 -16.94 28.56
CA ILE A 132 23.73 -15.90 29.00
C ILE A 132 22.33 -16.54 29.03
N ARG A 133 21.99 -17.14 30.16
CA ARG A 133 20.63 -17.57 30.44
C ARG A 133 19.90 -16.39 31.06
N ASN A 134 18.93 -15.83 30.34
CA ASN A 134 18.06 -14.75 30.84
C ASN A 134 17.56 -15.12 32.24
N THR A 135 18.08 -14.46 33.27
CA THR A 135 17.48 -14.38 34.59
C THR A 135 16.38 -13.33 34.50
N ASP A 136 15.15 -13.80 34.72
CA ASP A 136 13.86 -13.10 34.92
C ASP A 136 13.81 -11.57 34.73
#